data_AF-A0A382ZU80-F1
#
_entry.id   AF-A0A382ZU80-F1
#
_cell.length_a   1.000
_cell.length_b   1.000
_cell.length_c   1.000
_cell.angle_alpha   90.00
_cell.angle_beta   90.00
_cell.angle_gamma   90.00
#
_symmetry.space_group_name_H-M   'P 1'
#
loop_
_entity.id
_entity.type
_entity.pdbx_description
1 polymer ?
#
loop_
_entity_poly.entity_id
_entity_poly.type
_entity_poly.pdbx_seq_one_letter_code
_entity_poly.pdbx_strand_id
1 'polypeptide(L)'
;MIDRYSRPEMKKIWSDENKYDKWLKVEIAACEAWTQLGKIPEDDMSKLRVATYNMKRLNEILNVTKHDMTAFLKSITESIGPEGRWIHKGLTTSDVWDTATSLQLLEAGNLLNTEIDKMLGILKTKAVEYKKTIMMGRTHGVHAEPITFGLKLAL
;
A
#
# COMPACT_ATOMS: atom_id res chain seq x y z
N MET A 1 1.29 14.48 -2.39
CA MET A 1 -0.03 15.18 -2.40
C MET A 1 -0.08 16.07 -1.16
N ILE A 2 -0.53 17.32 -1.27
CA ILE A 2 -0.60 18.22 -0.10
C ILE A 2 -1.68 17.78 0.88
N ASP A 3 -1.51 18.09 2.17
CA ASP A 3 -2.41 17.64 3.25
C ASP A 3 -3.87 18.03 3.02
N ARG A 4 -4.14 19.15 2.34
CA ARG A 4 -5.50 19.61 2.01
C ARG A 4 -6.34 18.58 1.23
N TYR A 5 -5.70 17.77 0.39
CA TYR A 5 -6.40 16.81 -0.49
C TYR A 5 -6.13 15.35 -0.12
N SER A 6 -5.17 15.10 0.77
CA SER A 6 -4.78 13.75 1.19
C SER A 6 -5.78 13.20 2.22
N ARG A 7 -6.56 12.19 1.83
CA ARG A 7 -7.44 11.49 2.78
C ARG A 7 -6.57 10.68 3.77
N PRO A 8 -6.89 10.68 5.08
CA PRO A 8 -6.09 9.99 6.10
C PRO A 8 -5.82 8.52 5.78
N GLU A 9 -6.80 7.79 5.24
CA GLU A 9 -6.68 6.36 4.90
C GLU A 9 -5.64 6.13 3.80
N MET A 10 -5.70 6.90 2.71
CA MET A 10 -4.72 6.81 1.62
C MET A 10 -3.34 7.30 2.09
N LYS A 11 -3.28 8.35 2.91
CA LYS A 11 -2.02 8.85 3.48
C LYS A 11 -1.33 7.79 4.34
N LYS A 12 -2.09 7.00 5.11
CA LYS A 12 -1.56 5.91 5.93
C LYS A 12 -0.92 4.80 5.08
N ILE A 13 -1.51 4.45 3.93
CA ILE A 13 -0.95 3.43 3.02
C ILE A 13 0.44 3.84 2.52
N TRP A 14 0.61 5.12 2.19
CA TRP A 14 1.86 5.67 1.65
C TRP A 14 2.75 6.30 2.73
N SER A 15 2.48 6.07 4.01
CA SER A 15 3.35 6.58 5.08
C SER A 15 4.66 5.80 5.15
N ASP A 16 5.71 6.43 5.67
CA ASP A 16 7.00 5.76 5.87
C ASP A 16 6.86 4.59 6.85
N GLU A 17 5.99 4.67 7.87
CA GLU A 17 5.74 3.54 8.76
C GLU A 17 5.19 2.33 7.97
N ASN A 18 4.13 2.50 7.17
CA ASN A 18 3.58 1.38 6.41
C ASN A 18 4.58 0.85 5.38
N LYS A 19 5.41 1.72 4.77
CA LYS A 19 6.51 1.33 3.87
C LYS A 19 7.49 0.38 4.56
N TYR A 20 8.02 0.77 5.72
CA TYR A 20 8.99 -0.06 6.46
C TYR A 20 8.35 -1.30 7.08
N ASP A 21 7.07 -1.24 7.46
CA ASP A 21 6.30 -2.43 7.86
C ASP A 21 6.21 -3.45 6.71
N LYS A 22 5.99 -2.99 5.47
CA LYS A 22 5.98 -3.88 4.30
C LYS A 22 7.37 -4.43 4.01
N TRP A 23 8.42 -3.63 4.15
CA TRP A 23 9.81 -4.11 3.99
C TRP A 23 10.12 -5.22 4.98
N LEU A 24 9.79 -5.01 6.27
CA LEU A 24 10.00 -6.01 7.31
C LEU A 24 9.22 -7.29 6.98
N LYS A 25 7.95 -7.16 6.56
CA LYS A 25 7.14 -8.30 6.17
C LYS A 25 7.78 -9.12 5.04
N VAL A 26 8.34 -8.46 4.02
CA VAL A 26 9.01 -9.14 2.90
C VAL A 26 10.30 -9.82 3.36
N GLU A 27 11.12 -9.13 4.17
CA GLU A 27 12.36 -9.70 4.73
C GLU A 27 12.10 -10.95 5.58
N ILE A 28 11.10 -10.90 6.46
CA ILE A 28 10.72 -12.04 7.29
C ILE A 28 10.18 -13.18 6.43
N ALA A 29 9.35 -12.89 5.43
CA ALA A 29 8.85 -13.91 4.51
C ALA A 29 9.98 -14.61 3.73
N ALA A 30 11.01 -13.87 3.32
CA ALA A 30 12.20 -14.45 2.68
C ALA A 30 12.99 -15.34 3.64
N CYS A 31 13.15 -14.94 4.91
CA CYS A 31 13.78 -15.76 5.94
C CYS A 31 12.97 -17.03 6.24
N GLU A 32 11.64 -16.95 6.27
CA GLU A 32 10.76 -18.11 6.43
C GLU A 32 10.93 -19.09 5.26
N ALA A 33 10.99 -18.59 4.02
CA ALA A 33 11.24 -19.41 2.85
C ALA A 33 12.63 -20.11 2.93
N TRP A 34 13.68 -19.40 3.34
CA TRP A 34 14.99 -20.00 3.57
C TRP A 34 15.00 -21.06 4.67
N THR A 35 14.18 -20.87 5.71
CA THR A 35 14.00 -21.83 6.80
C THR A 35 13.32 -23.11 6.30
N GLN A 36 12.27 -22.97 5.48
CA GLN A 36 11.60 -24.10 4.83
C GLN A 36 12.54 -24.90 3.92
N LEU A 37 13.52 -24.23 3.30
CA LEU A 37 14.59 -24.85 2.50
C LEU A 37 15.74 -25.43 3.34
N GLY A 38 15.66 -25.38 4.67
CA GLY A 38 16.66 -25.90 5.60
C GLY A 38 17.97 -25.10 5.65
N LYS A 39 17.98 -23.84 5.20
CA LYS A 39 19.19 -22.99 5.20
C LYS A 39 19.32 -22.12 6.45
N ILE A 40 18.21 -21.76 7.07
CA ILE A 40 18.15 -21.07 8.36
C ILE A 40 17.63 -22.08 9.39
N PRO A 41 18.31 -22.27 10.53
CA PRO A 41 17.79 -23.09 11.62
C PRO A 41 16.49 -22.50 12.19
N GLU A 42 15.54 -23.35 12.59
CA GLU A 42 14.26 -22.89 13.16
C GLU A 42 14.45 -22.05 14.44
N ASP A 43 15.47 -22.37 15.25
CA ASP A 43 15.84 -21.59 16.44
C ASP A 43 16.23 -20.15 16.08
N ASP A 44 17.02 -19.95 15.01
CA ASP A 44 17.37 -18.62 14.50
C ASP A 44 16.12 -17.92 13.96
N MET A 45 15.30 -18.63 13.18
CA MET A 45 14.06 -18.08 12.60
C MET A 45 13.07 -17.62 13.68
N SER A 46 12.98 -18.33 14.81
CA SER A 46 12.12 -17.94 15.93
C SER A 46 12.42 -16.53 16.46
N LYS A 47 13.70 -16.13 16.45
CA LYS A 47 14.14 -14.78 16.84
C LYS A 47 13.86 -13.76 15.74
N LEU A 48 13.95 -14.16 14.47
CA LEU A 48 13.65 -13.28 13.33
C LEU A 48 12.15 -12.95 13.25
N ARG A 49 11.24 -13.87 13.61
CA ARG A 49 9.79 -13.62 13.57
C ARG A 49 9.33 -12.47 14.45
N VAL A 50 10.04 -12.21 15.55
CA VAL A 50 9.76 -11.11 16.49
C VAL A 50 10.60 -9.86 16.22
N ALA A 51 11.31 -9.83 15.08
CA ALA A 51 12.07 -8.67 14.65
C ALA A 51 11.18 -7.43 14.59
N THR A 52 11.70 -6.30 15.07
CA THR A 52 11.08 -4.99 14.94
C THR A 52 12.13 -3.99 14.51
N TYR A 53 11.69 -2.83 14.03
CA TYR A 53 12.57 -1.70 13.74
C TYR A 53 12.14 -0.49 14.56
N ASN A 54 13.09 0.38 14.88
CA ASN A 54 12.82 1.64 15.56
C ASN A 54 12.91 2.80 14.57
N MET A 55 11.80 3.47 14.31
CA MET A 55 11.71 4.55 13.32
C MET A 55 12.64 5.74 13.63
N LYS A 56 12.78 6.10 14.92
CA LYS A 56 13.70 7.16 15.34
C LYS A 56 15.14 6.77 15.01
N ARG A 57 15.53 5.55 15.36
CA ARG A 57 16.87 5.01 15.10
C ARG A 57 17.16 4.89 13.60
N LEU A 58 16.18 4.43 12.82
CA LEU A 58 16.27 4.37 11.36
C LEU A 58 16.59 5.77 10.80
N ASN A 59 15.85 6.79 11.21
CA ASN A 59 16.06 8.17 10.76
C ASN A 59 17.45 8.73 11.15
N GLU A 60 17.95 8.39 12.35
CA GLU A 60 19.33 8.73 12.75
C GLU A 60 20.36 8.13 11.80
N ILE A 61 20.23 6.83 11.49
CA ILE A 61 21.16 6.12 10.61
C ILE A 61 21.01 6.61 9.16
N LEU A 62 19.79 6.89 8.71
CA LEU A 62 19.50 7.42 7.38
C LEU A 62 20.16 8.79 7.18
N ASN A 63 20.14 9.65 8.21
CA ASN A 63 20.80 10.95 8.16
C ASN A 63 22.30 10.86 7.91
N VAL A 64 22.95 9.77 8.34
CA VAL A 64 24.38 9.51 8.14
C VAL A 64 24.64 8.78 6.82
N THR A 65 23.92 7.68 6.60
CA THR A 65 24.18 6.75 5.49
C THR A 65 23.64 7.23 4.14
N LYS A 66 22.60 8.07 4.16
CA LYS A 66 21.87 8.53 2.97
C LYS A 66 21.34 7.38 2.09
N HIS A 67 21.15 6.19 2.68
CA HIS A 67 20.69 4.99 1.97
C HIS A 67 19.65 4.24 2.82
N ASP A 68 18.37 4.32 2.41
CA ASP A 68 17.20 3.85 3.16
C ASP A 68 17.30 2.38 3.56
N MET A 69 17.62 1.47 2.62
CA MET A 69 17.75 0.04 2.94
C MET A 69 18.84 -0.22 3.98
N THR A 70 19.98 0.46 3.87
CA THR A 70 21.08 0.26 4.82
C THR A 70 20.69 0.74 6.20
N ALA A 71 19.99 1.87 6.29
CA ALA A 71 19.48 2.40 7.54
C ALA A 71 18.44 1.47 8.17
N PHE A 72 17.51 0.96 7.36
CA PHE A 72 16.49 0.02 7.76
C PHE A 72 17.09 -1.29 8.31
N LEU A 73 17.98 -1.93 7.56
CA LEU A 73 18.63 -3.18 7.97
C LEU A 73 19.43 -3.02 9.28
N LYS A 74 20.19 -1.93 9.41
CA LYS A 74 20.88 -1.63 10.67
C LYS A 74 19.89 -1.44 11.83
N SER A 75 18.78 -0.74 11.61
CA SER A 75 17.78 -0.51 12.65
C SER A 75 17.07 -1.78 13.15
N ILE A 76 17.05 -2.84 12.33
CA ILE A 76 16.51 -4.15 12.70
C ILE A 76 17.59 -4.99 13.41
N THR A 77 18.72 -5.17 12.74
CA THR A 77 19.79 -6.08 13.18
C THR A 77 20.42 -5.69 14.52
N GLU A 78 20.49 -4.39 14.85
CA GLU A 78 20.93 -3.90 16.17
C GLU A 78 20.12 -4.51 17.34
N SER A 79 18.84 -4.87 17.12
CA SER A 79 17.96 -5.40 18.17
C SER A 79 17.95 -6.93 18.27
N ILE A 80 18.28 -7.63 17.18
CA ILE A 80 18.15 -9.10 17.08
C ILE A 80 19.41 -9.81 17.60
N GLY A 81 20.58 -9.23 17.36
CA GLY A 81 21.87 -9.88 17.64
C GLY A 81 22.42 -10.66 16.45
N PRO A 82 23.23 -11.73 16.68
CA PRO A 82 23.96 -12.45 15.62
C PRO A 82 23.07 -13.02 14.50
N GLU A 83 21.82 -13.36 14.81
CA GLU A 83 20.85 -13.91 13.88
C GLU A 83 20.40 -12.88 12.84
N GLY A 84 20.58 -11.58 13.11
CA GLY A 84 20.36 -10.51 12.14
C GLY A 84 21.14 -10.68 10.83
N ARG A 85 22.21 -11.51 10.81
CA ARG A 85 22.95 -11.90 9.60
C ARG A 85 22.10 -12.57 8.51
N TRP A 86 20.93 -13.08 8.87
CA TRP A 86 20.02 -13.77 7.95
C TRP A 86 19.08 -12.82 7.22
N ILE A 87 18.78 -11.65 7.83
CA ILE A 87 17.97 -10.61 7.19
C ILE A 87 18.68 -10.15 5.91
N HIS A 88 17.92 -9.98 4.83
CA HIS A 88 18.40 -9.58 3.51
C HIS A 88 19.33 -10.59 2.82
N LYS A 89 19.45 -11.82 3.34
CA LYS A 89 20.37 -12.81 2.77
C LYS A 89 19.91 -13.24 1.38
N GLY A 90 20.74 -12.93 0.38
CA GLY A 90 20.53 -13.33 -1.02
C GLY A 90 19.52 -12.45 -1.76
N LEU A 91 19.08 -11.35 -1.16
CA LEU A 91 18.21 -10.37 -1.79
C LEU A 91 19.01 -9.14 -2.24
N THR A 92 18.46 -8.46 -3.23
CA THR A 92 18.81 -7.08 -3.57
C THR A 92 17.77 -6.12 -2.97
N THR A 93 18.09 -4.83 -2.94
CA THR A 93 17.15 -3.77 -2.54
C THR A 93 15.82 -3.86 -3.28
N SER A 94 15.85 -4.12 -4.59
CA SER A 94 14.64 -4.15 -5.43
C SER A 94 13.72 -5.32 -5.09
N ASP A 95 14.27 -6.47 -4.70
CA ASP A 95 13.44 -7.63 -4.31
C ASP A 95 12.53 -7.27 -3.13
N VAL A 96 13.04 -6.47 -2.19
CA VAL A 96 12.28 -6.01 -1.02
C VAL A 96 11.39 -4.84 -1.39
N TRP A 97 11.95 -3.82 -2.04
CA TRP A 97 11.24 -2.58 -2.34
C TRP A 97 10.07 -2.85 -3.29
N ASP A 98 10.31 -3.45 -4.45
CA ASP A 98 9.27 -3.60 -5.48
C ASP A 98 8.13 -4.50 -5.00
N THR A 99 8.46 -5.55 -4.23
CA THR A 99 7.47 -6.43 -3.60
C THR A 99 6.66 -5.66 -2.54
N ALA A 100 7.32 -4.89 -1.67
CA ALA A 100 6.64 -4.10 -0.65
C ALA A 100 5.76 -2.99 -1.24
N THR A 101 6.23 -2.32 -2.30
CA THR A 101 5.44 -1.34 -3.04
C THR A 101 4.24 -2.00 -3.72
N SER A 102 4.39 -3.22 -4.24
CA SER A 102 3.26 -4.00 -4.74
C SER A 102 2.21 -4.27 -3.66
N LEU A 103 2.63 -4.56 -2.42
CA LEU A 103 1.71 -4.68 -1.28
C LEU A 103 0.98 -3.36 -0.97
N GLN A 104 1.67 -2.21 -1.01
CA GLN A 104 1.04 -0.90 -0.84
C GLN A 104 0.05 -0.57 -1.97
N LEU A 105 0.37 -0.95 -3.21
CA LEU A 105 -0.52 -0.79 -4.37
C LEU A 105 -1.78 -1.64 -4.23
N LEU A 106 -1.69 -2.87 -3.71
CA LEU A 106 -2.86 -3.69 -3.41
C LEU A 106 -3.75 -3.03 -2.34
N GLU A 107 -3.17 -2.49 -1.27
CA GLU A 107 -3.93 -1.75 -0.25
C GLU A 107 -4.63 -0.52 -0.85
N ALA A 108 -3.92 0.26 -1.67
CA ALA A 108 -4.49 1.42 -2.34
C ALA A 108 -5.61 1.04 -3.32
N GLY A 109 -5.41 -0.02 -4.10
CA GLY A 109 -6.40 -0.55 -5.04
C GLY A 109 -7.68 -1.01 -4.33
N ASN A 110 -7.55 -1.72 -3.21
CA ASN A 110 -8.70 -2.13 -2.40
C ASN A 110 -9.49 -0.94 -1.83
N LEU A 111 -8.79 0.10 -1.38
CA LEU A 111 -9.43 1.33 -0.91
C LEU A 111 -10.19 2.04 -2.04
N LEU A 112 -9.57 2.15 -3.22
CA LEU A 112 -10.21 2.76 -4.39
C LEU A 112 -11.43 1.98 -4.84
N ASN A 113 -11.36 0.65 -4.92
CA ASN A 113 -12.50 -0.21 -5.27
C ASN A 113 -13.67 0.02 -4.32
N THR A 114 -13.41 0.08 -3.01
CA THR A 114 -14.45 0.36 -2.00
C THR A 114 -15.14 1.69 -2.24
N GLU A 115 -14.40 2.75 -2.57
CA GLU A 115 -14.97 4.07 -2.84
C GLU A 115 -15.72 4.14 -4.17
N ILE A 116 -15.22 3.43 -5.20
CA ILE A 116 -15.90 3.28 -6.49
C ILE A 116 -17.25 2.59 -6.29
N ASP A 117 -17.31 1.49 -5.53
CA ASP A 117 -18.57 0.78 -5.26
C ASP A 117 -19.59 1.66 -4.54
N LYS A 118 -19.14 2.49 -3.58
CA LYS A 118 -20.00 3.48 -2.91
C LYS A 118 -20.53 4.51 -3.92
N MET A 119 -19.67 5.05 -4.78
CA MET A 119 -20.07 6.02 -5.81
C MET A 119 -21.07 5.40 -6.80
N LEU A 120 -20.83 4.17 -7.26
CA LEU A 120 -21.75 3.44 -8.13
C LEU A 120 -23.10 3.20 -7.46
N GLY A 121 -23.12 2.88 -6.16
CA GLY A 121 -24.35 2.75 -5.38
C GLY A 121 -25.15 4.06 -5.32
N ILE A 122 -24.47 5.19 -5.13
CA ILE A 122 -25.10 6.54 -5.14
C ILE A 122 -25.65 6.86 -6.53
N LEU A 123 -24.85 6.67 -7.58
CA LEU A 123 -25.28 6.90 -8.97
C LEU A 123 -26.49 6.05 -9.34
N LYS A 124 -26.47 4.76 -9.00
CA LYS A 124 -27.61 3.86 -9.19
C LYS A 124 -28.86 4.37 -8.51
N THR A 125 -28.75 4.79 -7.24
CA THR A 125 -29.88 5.32 -6.47
C THR A 125 -30.45 6.57 -7.15
N LYS A 126 -29.59 7.52 -7.54
CA LYS A 126 -30.01 8.75 -8.21
C LYS A 126 -30.57 8.51 -9.61
N ALA A 127 -30.01 7.56 -10.36
CA ALA A 127 -30.51 7.19 -11.68
C ALA A 127 -31.95 6.64 -11.60
N VAL A 128 -32.25 5.83 -10.58
CA VAL A 128 -33.61 5.31 -10.33
C VAL A 128 -34.54 6.42 -9.85
N GLU A 129 -34.10 7.28 -8.92
CA GLU A 129 -34.86 8.44 -8.42
C GLU A 129 -35.33 9.34 -9.57
N TYR A 130 -34.42 9.69 -10.48
CA TYR A 130 -34.69 10.60 -11.61
C TYR A 130 -35.07 9.89 -12.91
N LYS A 131 -35.47 8.61 -12.84
CA LYS A 131 -35.77 7.78 -14.02
C LYS A 131 -36.76 8.42 -14.99
N LYS A 132 -37.73 9.19 -14.48
CA LYS A 132 -38.80 9.84 -15.27
C LYS A 132 -38.64 11.36 -15.38
N THR A 133 -37.55 11.93 -14.86
CA THR A 133 -37.31 13.37 -14.92
C THR A 133 -36.81 13.75 -16.31
N ILE A 134 -37.65 14.38 -17.13
CA ILE A 134 -37.29 14.80 -18.49
C ILE A 134 -36.21 15.90 -18.44
N MET A 135 -35.22 15.80 -19.31
CA MET A 135 -34.22 16.85 -19.55
C MET A 135 -33.89 16.94 -21.04
N MET A 136 -33.37 18.08 -21.50
CA MET A 136 -32.85 18.20 -22.87
C MET A 136 -31.53 17.44 -23.02
N GLY A 137 -31.50 16.46 -23.92
CA GLY A 137 -30.26 15.85 -24.40
C GLY A 137 -29.39 16.88 -25.12
N ARG A 138 -28.07 16.64 -25.15
CA ARG A 138 -27.11 17.50 -25.85
C ARG A 138 -26.07 16.71 -26.62
N THR A 139 -25.85 17.10 -27.87
CA THR A 139 -24.77 16.61 -28.74
C THR A 139 -23.96 17.81 -29.21
N HIS A 140 -22.62 17.75 -29.13
CA HIS A 140 -21.75 18.91 -29.37
C HIS A 140 -22.13 20.15 -28.53
N GLY A 141 -22.73 19.95 -27.34
CA GLY A 141 -23.23 21.03 -26.48
C GLY A 141 -24.55 21.67 -26.93
N VAL A 142 -25.09 21.29 -28.09
CA VAL A 142 -26.34 21.82 -28.67
C VAL A 142 -27.52 20.93 -28.26
N HIS A 143 -28.71 21.51 -28.08
CA HIS A 143 -29.94 20.76 -27.79
C HIS A 143 -30.19 19.69 -28.85
N ALA A 144 -30.41 18.46 -28.39
CA ALA A 144 -30.83 17.31 -29.19
C ALA A 144 -32.25 16.89 -28.75
N GLU A 145 -32.58 15.61 -28.87
CA GLU A 145 -33.86 15.08 -28.41
C GLU A 145 -33.96 15.03 -26.86
N PRO A 146 -35.18 15.15 -26.29
CA PRO A 146 -35.39 14.95 -24.85
C PRO A 146 -34.98 13.54 -24.39
N ILE A 147 -34.33 13.47 -23.24
CA ILE A 147 -34.00 12.23 -22.52
C ILE A 147 -34.51 12.32 -21.08
N THR A 148 -34.20 11.34 -20.22
CA THR A 148 -34.39 11.49 -18.77
C THR A 148 -33.06 11.70 -18.05
N PHE A 149 -33.08 12.48 -16.97
CA PHE A 149 -31.89 12.71 -16.14
C PHE A 149 -31.41 11.42 -15.49
N GLY A 150 -32.33 10.53 -15.12
CA GLY A 150 -31.98 9.18 -14.65
C GLY A 150 -31.20 8.37 -15.70
N LEU A 151 -31.57 8.44 -16.99
CA LEU A 151 -30.79 7.82 -18.07
C LEU A 151 -29.39 8.44 -18.16
N LYS A 152 -29.26 9.76 -18.01
CA LYS A 152 -27.96 10.46 -18.05
C LYS A 152 -27.02 10.05 -16.91
N LEU A 153 -27.55 9.69 -15.74
CA LEU A 153 -26.76 9.22 -14.59
C LEU A 153 -26.36 7.76 -14.69
N ALA A 154 -27.06 6.97 -15.51
CA ALA A 154 -26.80 5.54 -15.70
C ALA A 154 -25.81 5.24 -16.83
N LEU A 155 -25.57 6.21 -17.73
CA LEU A 155 -24.62 6.17 -18.83
C LEU A 155 -23.28 6.80 -18.43
#